data_AF-A0A9D6CIK2-F1
#
_entry.id   AF-A0A9D6CIK2-F1
#
_cell.length_a   1.000
_cell.length_b   1.000
_cell.length_c   1.000
_cell.angle_alpha   90.00
_cell.angle_beta   90.00
_cell.angle_gamma   90.00
#
_symmetry.space_group_name_H-M   'P 1'
#
loop_
_entity.id
_entity.type
_entity.pdbx_description
1 polymer ?
#
loop_
_entity_poly.entity_id
_entity_poly.type
_entity_poly.pdbx_seq_one_letter_code
_entity_poly.pdbx_strand_id
1 'polypeptide(L)'
;MDEARDAATAATDGAFDAAAAARARRFWRIALIVYLVPVTVVTHWPRLGFAGSGAVDKFAHFLGFGVIAWLALHARPFGRASLGFLFAVAWVYIDEVTQAIPILGRTFSGYDMIAGWVGVALAGAIYLARAARRPRGVLDARDPLESIVYSDSRNWTFAAGFILAATLVIGGAIVAWRAQGGVEPSFGSVIHPLAMGFLCGLVGATLLVEGRVLARRALAIDGLSAREIPHRGVRSRLVGPIALLAAIPLAWALHWLLVRALFGAEPSADHAIDQEGFMVMRPAFMLVAAACMFEFLRTALVRRARAAA
;
A
#
# COMPACT_ATOMS: atom_id res chain seq x y z
N MET A 1 -17.99 33.64 -30.64
CA MET A 1 -18.53 32.26 -30.80
C MET A 1 -17.60 31.24 -30.17
N ASP A 2 -16.28 31.39 -30.30
CA ASP A 2 -15.29 30.49 -29.70
C ASP A 2 -15.30 30.50 -28.15
N GLU A 3 -15.43 31.66 -27.51
CA GLU A 3 -15.50 31.74 -26.03
C GLU A 3 -16.66 30.94 -25.41
N ALA A 4 -17.84 30.97 -26.04
CA ALA A 4 -18.99 30.22 -25.57
C ALA A 4 -18.81 28.70 -25.73
N ARG A 5 -18.11 28.28 -26.81
CA ARG A 5 -17.78 26.88 -27.07
C ARG A 5 -16.71 26.37 -26.11
N ASP A 6 -15.70 27.19 -25.82
CA ASP A 6 -14.64 26.87 -24.86
C ASP A 6 -15.20 26.76 -23.43
N ALA A 7 -16.08 27.68 -23.04
CA ALA A 7 -16.77 27.63 -21.75
C ALA A 7 -17.67 26.38 -21.62
N ALA A 8 -18.42 26.02 -22.67
CA ALA A 8 -19.27 24.82 -22.66
C ALA A 8 -18.44 23.51 -22.58
N THR A 9 -17.30 23.48 -23.27
CA THR A 9 -16.36 22.34 -23.24
C THR A 9 -15.75 22.19 -21.84
N ALA A 10 -15.24 23.28 -21.27
CA ALA A 10 -14.67 23.28 -19.91
C ALA A 10 -15.70 22.87 -18.84
N ALA A 11 -16.95 23.31 -18.96
CA ALA A 11 -18.02 22.91 -18.05
C ALA A 11 -18.34 21.41 -18.16
N THR A 12 -18.36 20.87 -19.39
CA THR A 12 -18.61 19.43 -19.64
C THR A 12 -17.48 18.57 -19.10
N ASP A 13 -16.23 18.96 -19.36
CA ASP A 13 -15.03 18.28 -18.87
C ASP A 13 -14.98 18.28 -17.32
N GLY A 14 -15.28 19.44 -16.71
CA GLY A 14 -15.36 19.55 -15.25
C GLY A 14 -16.45 18.67 -14.63
N ALA A 15 -17.61 18.56 -15.28
CA ALA A 15 -18.70 17.69 -14.83
C ALA A 15 -18.34 16.20 -14.94
N PHE A 16 -17.69 15.79 -16.03
CA PHE A 16 -17.21 14.44 -16.23
C PHE A 16 -16.19 14.03 -15.15
N ASP A 17 -15.21 14.89 -14.87
CA ASP A 17 -14.20 14.66 -13.83
C ASP A 17 -14.82 14.56 -12.43
N ALA A 18 -15.86 15.36 -12.16
CA ALA A 18 -16.57 15.32 -10.90
C ALA A 18 -17.29 13.97 -10.68
N ALA A 19 -17.95 13.46 -11.71
CA ALA A 19 -18.67 12.19 -11.68
C ALA A 19 -17.72 10.98 -11.58
N ALA A 20 -16.63 10.96 -12.36
CA ALA A 20 -15.62 9.91 -12.30
C ALA A 20 -15.01 9.81 -10.89
N ALA A 21 -14.62 10.94 -10.31
CA ALA A 21 -14.04 10.94 -8.97
C ALA A 21 -15.04 10.54 -7.87
N ALA A 22 -16.32 10.86 -8.01
CA ALA A 22 -17.35 10.38 -7.08
C ALA A 22 -17.49 8.85 -7.14
N ARG A 23 -17.48 8.30 -8.36
CA ARG A 23 -17.51 6.84 -8.59
C ARG A 23 -16.27 6.14 -8.04
N ALA A 24 -15.08 6.70 -8.29
CA ALA A 24 -13.83 6.17 -7.74
C ALA A 24 -13.86 6.11 -6.21
N ARG A 25 -14.29 7.19 -5.55
CA ARG A 25 -14.46 7.20 -4.08
C ARG A 25 -15.46 6.16 -3.60
N ARG A 26 -16.57 5.97 -4.32
CA ARG A 26 -17.55 4.92 -4.00
C ARG A 26 -16.89 3.54 -4.03
N PHE A 27 -16.10 3.23 -5.06
CA PHE A 27 -15.41 1.94 -5.12
C PHE A 27 -14.33 1.77 -4.04
N TRP A 28 -13.55 2.82 -3.73
CA TRP A 28 -12.63 2.76 -2.59
C TRP A 28 -13.34 2.51 -1.25
N ARG A 29 -14.51 3.11 -1.02
CA ARG A 29 -15.32 2.86 0.19
C ARG A 29 -15.85 1.43 0.23
N ILE A 30 -16.33 0.91 -0.90
CA ILE A 30 -16.75 -0.49 -0.99
C ILE A 30 -15.58 -1.42 -0.70
N ALA A 31 -14.42 -1.19 -1.33
CA ALA A 31 -13.20 -1.97 -1.10
C ALA A 31 -12.75 -1.90 0.38
N LEU A 32 -12.81 -0.72 1.00
CA LEU A 32 -12.54 -0.55 2.42
C LEU A 32 -13.47 -1.43 3.26
N ILE A 33 -14.79 -1.37 3.05
CA ILE A 33 -15.76 -2.17 3.82
C ILE A 33 -15.53 -3.67 3.62
N VAL A 34 -15.37 -4.09 2.34
CA VAL A 34 -15.15 -5.49 1.96
C VAL A 34 -13.86 -6.04 2.55
N TYR A 35 -12.84 -5.21 2.79
CA TYR A 35 -11.59 -5.62 3.42
C TYR A 35 -11.64 -5.53 4.95
N LEU A 36 -12.17 -4.43 5.48
CA LEU A 36 -12.24 -4.13 6.90
C LEU A 36 -13.04 -5.19 7.66
N VAL A 37 -14.23 -5.56 7.16
CA VAL A 37 -15.11 -6.50 7.85
C VAL A 37 -14.44 -7.88 8.03
N PRO A 38 -13.91 -8.54 6.99
CA PRO A 38 -13.18 -9.80 7.17
C PRO A 38 -11.96 -9.68 8.08
N VAL A 39 -11.17 -8.61 7.97
CA VAL A 39 -9.99 -8.42 8.83
C VAL A 39 -10.42 -8.33 10.29
N THR A 40 -11.45 -7.54 10.60
CA THR A 40 -11.99 -7.43 11.97
C THR A 40 -12.53 -8.75 12.48
N VAL A 41 -13.24 -9.53 11.65
CA VAL A 41 -13.71 -10.86 12.04
C VAL A 41 -12.53 -11.80 12.35
N VAL A 42 -11.47 -11.76 11.54
CA VAL A 42 -10.29 -12.61 11.72
C VAL A 42 -9.47 -12.20 12.96
N THR A 43 -9.31 -10.91 13.22
CA THR A 43 -8.60 -10.42 14.42
C THR A 43 -9.34 -10.76 15.71
N HIS A 44 -10.68 -10.78 15.66
CA HIS A 44 -11.54 -11.16 16.79
C HIS A 44 -11.87 -12.65 16.84
N TRP A 45 -11.25 -13.47 15.99
CA TRP A 45 -11.45 -14.91 16.06
C TRP A 45 -10.83 -15.47 17.35
N PRO A 46 -11.52 -16.38 18.07
CA PRO A 46 -10.98 -17.00 19.28
C PRO A 46 -9.60 -17.62 19.06
N ARG A 47 -8.74 -17.57 20.07
CA ARG A 47 -7.38 -18.12 19.96
C ARG A 47 -7.42 -19.63 19.69
N LEU A 48 -7.07 -20.03 18.46
CA LEU A 48 -7.10 -21.43 18.02
C LEU A 48 -5.88 -22.26 18.46
N GLY A 49 -4.96 -21.68 19.23
CA GLY A 49 -3.81 -22.41 19.81
C GLY A 49 -2.79 -22.94 18.79
N PHE A 50 -2.77 -22.42 17.56
CA PHE A 50 -1.85 -22.89 16.53
C PHE A 50 -0.39 -22.57 16.90
N ALA A 51 0.48 -23.59 16.85
CA ALA A 51 1.91 -23.41 17.05
C ALA A 51 2.51 -22.43 16.02
N GLY A 52 3.41 -21.56 16.47
CA GLY A 52 4.10 -20.57 15.62
C GLY A 52 3.24 -19.37 15.19
N SER A 53 2.03 -19.20 15.71
CA SER A 53 1.16 -18.08 15.32
C SER A 53 1.72 -16.71 15.72
N GLY A 54 2.43 -16.63 16.85
CA GLY A 54 2.89 -15.34 17.43
C GLY A 54 3.87 -14.56 16.55
N ALA A 55 4.75 -15.25 15.81
CA ALA A 55 5.67 -14.58 14.89
C ALA A 55 4.95 -14.03 13.64
N VAL A 56 3.92 -14.74 13.16
CA VAL A 56 3.16 -14.33 11.97
C VAL A 56 2.09 -13.28 12.31
N ASP A 57 1.65 -13.19 13.57
CA ASP A 57 0.63 -12.22 14.01
C ASP A 57 1.06 -10.77 13.72
N LYS A 58 2.30 -10.40 14.06
CA LYS A 58 2.86 -9.06 13.77
C LYS A 58 2.87 -8.73 12.30
N PHE A 59 3.19 -9.72 11.47
CA PHE A 59 3.17 -9.55 10.03
C PHE A 59 1.74 -9.33 9.51
N ALA A 60 0.78 -10.07 10.03
CA ALA A 60 -0.63 -9.92 9.70
C ALA A 60 -1.16 -8.54 10.14
N HIS A 61 -0.80 -8.06 11.33
CA HIS A 61 -1.14 -6.72 11.81
C HIS A 61 -0.53 -5.64 10.93
N PHE A 62 0.77 -5.71 10.65
CA PHE A 62 1.46 -4.78 9.76
C PHE A 62 0.79 -4.67 8.39
N LEU A 63 0.55 -5.82 7.74
CA LEU A 63 -0.04 -5.85 6.41
C LEU A 63 -1.52 -5.44 6.44
N GLY A 64 -2.30 -6.01 7.35
CA GLY A 64 -3.74 -5.79 7.48
C GLY A 64 -4.07 -4.33 7.73
N PHE A 65 -3.45 -3.72 8.74
CA PHE A 65 -3.70 -2.32 9.05
C PHE A 65 -3.06 -1.36 8.04
N GLY A 66 -1.94 -1.73 7.41
CA GLY A 66 -1.39 -0.99 6.29
C GLY A 66 -2.36 -0.91 5.09
N VAL A 67 -3.02 -2.01 4.76
CA VAL A 67 -4.05 -2.04 3.69
C VAL A 67 -5.29 -1.25 4.11
N ILE A 68 -5.76 -1.38 5.36
CA ILE A 68 -6.88 -0.56 5.88
C ILE A 68 -6.55 0.93 5.73
N ALA A 69 -5.35 1.36 6.13
CA ALA A 69 -4.90 2.74 5.98
C ALA A 69 -4.89 3.19 4.53
N TRP A 70 -4.32 2.37 3.64
CA TRP A 70 -4.30 2.64 2.21
C TRP A 70 -5.70 2.85 1.64
N LEU A 71 -6.63 1.93 1.93
CA LEU A 71 -8.01 2.02 1.48
C LEU A 71 -8.73 3.24 2.09
N ALA A 72 -8.55 3.52 3.37
CA ALA A 72 -9.20 4.62 4.08
C ALA A 72 -8.73 6.00 3.58
N LEU A 73 -7.44 6.16 3.30
CA LEU A 73 -6.86 7.36 2.70
C LEU A 73 -7.52 7.70 1.36
N HIS A 74 -7.73 6.70 0.49
CA HIS A 74 -8.35 6.89 -0.83
C HIS A 74 -9.88 6.99 -0.76
N ALA A 75 -10.51 6.31 0.20
CA ALA A 75 -11.94 6.39 0.45
C ALA A 75 -12.39 7.79 0.91
N ARG A 76 -11.46 8.58 1.48
CA ARG A 76 -11.67 9.96 1.94
C ARG A 76 -12.97 10.08 2.74
N PRO A 77 -13.05 9.52 3.96
CA PRO A 77 -14.23 9.68 4.81
C PRO A 77 -14.49 11.18 5.01
N PHE A 78 -15.76 11.59 4.85
CA PHE A 78 -16.17 12.99 4.87
C PHE A 78 -15.37 13.90 3.90
N GLY A 79 -14.83 13.33 2.82
CA GLY A 79 -14.08 14.05 1.80
C GLY A 79 -12.60 14.31 2.15
N ARG A 80 -12.11 13.87 3.32
CA ARG A 80 -10.75 14.20 3.80
C ARG A 80 -9.90 12.93 3.95
N ALA A 81 -8.74 12.90 3.28
CA ALA A 81 -7.81 11.78 3.41
C ALA A 81 -7.20 11.69 4.82
N SER A 82 -6.95 12.84 5.46
CA SER A 82 -6.43 12.88 6.83
C SER A 82 -7.36 12.18 7.84
N LEU A 83 -8.68 12.27 7.65
CA LEU A 83 -9.64 11.52 8.46
C LEU A 83 -9.57 10.02 8.20
N GLY A 84 -9.25 9.60 6.97
CA GLY A 84 -8.98 8.18 6.66
C GLY A 84 -7.71 7.65 7.33
N PHE A 85 -6.65 8.46 7.37
CA PHE A 85 -5.44 8.13 8.12
C PHE A 85 -5.70 8.03 9.62
N LEU A 86 -6.36 9.06 10.20
CA LEU A 86 -6.71 9.07 11.62
C LEU A 86 -7.61 7.90 12.00
N PHE A 87 -8.59 7.57 11.13
CA PHE A 87 -9.41 6.37 11.27
C PHE A 87 -8.55 5.12 11.37
N ALA A 88 -7.59 4.91 10.46
CA ALA A 88 -6.75 3.71 10.49
C ALA A 88 -5.84 3.64 11.72
N VAL A 89 -5.26 4.76 12.15
CA VAL A 89 -4.47 4.83 13.40
C VAL A 89 -5.32 4.45 14.61
N ALA A 90 -6.52 5.03 14.72
CA ALA A 90 -7.46 4.73 15.79
C ALA A 90 -7.97 3.29 15.72
N TRP A 91 -8.17 2.76 14.52
CA TRP A 91 -8.67 1.40 14.31
C TRP A 91 -7.69 0.33 14.79
N VAL A 92 -6.38 0.54 14.61
CA VAL A 92 -5.35 -0.35 15.19
C VAL A 92 -5.51 -0.45 16.70
N TYR A 93 -5.69 0.70 17.38
CA TYR A 93 -5.87 0.72 18.83
C TYR A 93 -7.18 0.07 19.27
N ILE A 94 -8.28 0.41 18.60
CA ILE A 94 -9.61 -0.14 18.91
C ILE A 94 -9.58 -1.66 18.76
N ASP A 95 -9.08 -2.17 17.62
CA ASP A 95 -9.02 -3.61 17.34
C ASP A 95 -8.22 -4.35 18.42
N GLU A 96 -7.04 -3.85 18.81
CA GLU A 96 -6.20 -4.48 19.83
C GLU A 96 -6.86 -4.48 21.23
N VAL A 97 -7.50 -3.37 21.62
CA VAL A 97 -8.20 -3.28 22.91
C VAL A 97 -9.42 -4.20 22.93
N THR A 98 -10.17 -4.29 21.83
CA THR A 98 -11.35 -5.17 21.77
C THR A 98 -10.99 -6.64 21.59
N GLN A 99 -9.79 -6.97 21.11
CA GLN A 99 -9.27 -8.35 21.16
C GLN A 99 -9.08 -8.84 22.61
N ALA A 100 -8.81 -7.96 23.57
CA ALA A 100 -8.60 -8.32 24.98
C ALA A 100 -9.90 -8.66 25.75
N ILE A 101 -11.06 -8.73 25.07
CA ILE A 101 -12.31 -9.16 25.70
C ILE A 101 -12.15 -10.63 26.15
N PRO A 102 -12.40 -10.95 27.44
CA PRO A 102 -12.10 -12.27 28.01
C PRO A 102 -12.66 -13.47 27.25
N ILE A 103 -13.82 -13.32 26.60
CA ILE A 103 -14.47 -14.39 25.83
C ILE A 103 -13.64 -14.86 24.62
N LEU A 104 -12.71 -14.03 24.11
CA LEU A 104 -11.89 -14.35 22.95
C LEU A 104 -10.65 -15.18 23.30
N GLY A 105 -10.27 -15.24 24.58
CA GLY A 105 -9.04 -15.91 25.03
C GLY A 105 -7.76 -15.29 24.45
N ARG A 106 -7.82 -14.02 24.02
CA ARG A 106 -6.69 -13.23 23.55
C ARG A 106 -6.32 -12.19 24.60
N THR A 107 -5.07 -11.73 24.54
CA THR A 107 -4.52 -10.70 25.42
C THR A 107 -4.11 -9.50 24.60
N PHE A 108 -4.20 -8.31 25.18
CA PHE A 108 -3.65 -7.10 24.59
C PHE A 108 -2.13 -7.26 24.36
N SER A 109 -1.67 -6.93 23.15
CA SER A 109 -0.28 -6.96 22.72
C SER A 109 0.15 -5.60 22.19
N GLY A 110 0.95 -4.89 22.98
CA GLY A 110 1.52 -3.61 22.56
C GLY A 110 2.37 -3.72 21.28
N TYR A 111 2.99 -4.88 21.05
CA TYR A 111 3.82 -5.10 19.86
C TYR A 111 3.02 -5.31 18.59
N ASP A 112 1.84 -5.92 18.67
CA ASP A 112 0.94 -6.09 17.52
C ASP A 112 0.30 -4.74 17.13
N MET A 113 0.01 -3.89 18.13
CA MET A 113 -0.36 -2.49 17.93
C MET A 113 0.74 -1.69 17.22
N ILE A 114 2.00 -1.81 17.67
CA ILE A 114 3.15 -1.15 17.01
C ILE A 114 3.31 -1.64 15.58
N ALA A 115 3.23 -2.95 15.33
CA ALA A 115 3.33 -3.51 13.99
C ALA A 115 2.23 -2.95 13.06
N GLY A 116 0.99 -2.87 13.55
CA GLY A 116 -0.13 -2.24 12.86
C GLY A 116 0.14 -0.77 12.51
N TRP A 117 0.58 0.04 13.47
CA TRP A 117 0.91 1.44 13.23
C TRP A 117 2.07 1.65 12.26
N VAL A 118 3.08 0.78 12.25
CA VAL A 118 4.16 0.82 11.25
C VAL A 118 3.58 0.61 9.84
N GLY A 119 2.64 -0.33 9.68
CA GLY A 119 1.91 -0.53 8.43
C GLY A 119 1.12 0.72 8.00
N VAL A 120 0.36 1.29 8.93
CA VAL A 120 -0.42 2.53 8.71
C VAL A 120 0.50 3.69 8.30
N ALA A 121 1.61 3.88 8.99
CA ALA A 121 2.58 4.94 8.72
C ALA A 121 3.20 4.83 7.33
N LEU A 122 3.58 3.61 6.89
CA LEU A 122 4.12 3.40 5.54
C LEU A 122 3.06 3.66 4.46
N ALA A 123 1.82 3.22 4.65
CA ALA A 123 0.73 3.52 3.72
C ALA A 123 0.49 5.04 3.60
N GLY A 124 0.52 5.75 4.73
CA GLY A 124 0.45 7.21 4.79
C GLY A 124 1.62 7.88 4.06
N ALA A 125 2.85 7.41 4.26
CA ALA A 125 4.04 7.94 3.60
C ALA A 125 3.97 7.77 2.08
N ILE A 126 3.55 6.59 1.59
CA ILE A 126 3.33 6.34 0.16
C ILE A 126 2.25 7.29 -0.38
N TYR A 127 1.12 7.41 0.32
CA TYR A 127 0.04 8.32 -0.09
C TYR A 127 0.50 9.77 -0.18
N LEU A 128 1.25 10.27 0.81
CA LEU A 128 1.80 11.62 0.82
C LEU A 128 2.81 11.84 -0.31
N ALA A 129 3.71 10.87 -0.56
CA ALA A 129 4.65 10.92 -1.68
C ALA A 129 3.89 11.06 -3.01
N ARG A 130 2.82 10.27 -3.19
CA ARG A 130 1.96 10.34 -4.38
C ARG A 130 1.25 11.69 -4.50
N ALA A 131 0.69 12.20 -3.41
CA ALA A 131 -0.02 13.48 -3.38
C ALA A 131 0.93 14.67 -3.66
N ALA A 132 2.19 14.59 -3.24
CA ALA A 132 3.20 15.62 -3.42
C ALA A 132 3.60 15.91 -4.90
N ARG A 133 3.14 15.07 -5.84
CA ARG A 133 3.30 15.25 -7.31
C ARG A 133 2.26 16.18 -7.91
N ARG A 134 1.14 16.36 -7.21
CA ARG A 134 0.03 17.18 -7.68
C ARG A 134 0.48 18.65 -7.79
N PRO A 135 0.03 19.41 -8.79
CA PRO A 135 0.31 20.85 -8.87
C PRO A 135 -0.12 21.57 -7.58
N ARG A 136 0.67 22.56 -7.12
CA ARG A 136 0.29 23.39 -5.95
C ARG A 136 -0.97 24.21 -6.30
N GLY A 137 -1.87 24.38 -5.34
CA GLY A 137 -3.18 25.03 -5.55
C GLY A 137 -4.31 24.05 -5.91
N VAL A 138 -3.98 22.80 -6.24
CA VAL A 138 -4.90 21.70 -6.56
C VAL A 138 -5.00 20.76 -5.34
N LEU A 139 -4.86 21.30 -4.12
CA LEU A 139 -4.80 20.49 -2.89
C LEU A 139 -6.12 19.74 -2.61
N ASP A 140 -7.24 20.27 -3.11
CA ASP A 140 -8.53 19.60 -3.12
C ASP A 140 -8.91 18.96 -4.46
N ALA A 141 -8.27 19.36 -5.55
CA ALA A 141 -8.58 18.83 -6.85
C ALA A 141 -7.99 17.41 -6.97
N ARG A 142 -8.93 16.48 -6.84
CA ARG A 142 -8.89 15.05 -7.13
C ARG A 142 -7.85 14.75 -8.20
N ASP A 143 -6.98 13.79 -7.96
CA ASP A 143 -6.09 13.30 -9.02
C ASP A 143 -6.97 12.78 -10.16
N PRO A 144 -6.99 13.45 -11.33
CA PRO A 144 -7.89 13.06 -12.42
C PRO A 144 -7.54 11.67 -12.93
N LEU A 145 -6.25 11.30 -12.89
CA LEU A 145 -5.80 9.98 -13.29
C LEU A 145 -6.35 8.91 -12.34
N GLU A 146 -6.17 9.10 -11.03
CA GLU A 146 -6.69 8.19 -10.02
C GLU A 146 -8.21 8.04 -10.12
N SER A 147 -8.91 9.16 -10.32
CA SER A 147 -10.36 9.19 -10.48
C SER A 147 -10.81 8.41 -11.71
N ILE A 148 -10.11 8.55 -12.83
CA ILE A 148 -10.44 7.82 -14.07
C ILE A 148 -10.13 6.33 -13.93
N VAL A 149 -8.94 6.01 -13.43
CA VAL A 149 -8.49 4.63 -13.20
C VAL A 149 -9.49 3.89 -12.31
N TYR A 150 -9.76 4.43 -11.13
CA TYR A 150 -10.53 3.72 -10.11
C TYR A 150 -12.03 3.98 -10.21
N SER A 151 -12.51 4.73 -11.21
CA SER A 151 -13.95 4.82 -11.53
C SER A 151 -14.44 3.68 -12.44
N ASP A 152 -13.53 2.92 -13.05
CA ASP A 152 -13.89 1.76 -13.87
C ASP A 152 -13.80 0.47 -13.06
N SER A 153 -14.94 -0.21 -12.89
CA SER A 153 -15.03 -1.52 -12.25
C SER A 153 -14.09 -2.59 -12.85
N ARG A 154 -13.78 -2.50 -14.15
CA ARG A 154 -12.89 -3.46 -14.82
C ARG A 154 -11.46 -3.41 -14.25
N ASN A 155 -10.99 -2.23 -13.86
CA ASN A 155 -9.68 -2.08 -13.24
C ASN A 155 -9.65 -2.70 -11.84
N TRP A 156 -10.75 -2.62 -11.09
CA TRP A 156 -10.90 -3.29 -9.79
C TRP A 156 -10.92 -4.81 -9.92
N THR A 157 -11.70 -5.34 -10.87
CA THR A 157 -11.73 -6.79 -11.14
C THR A 157 -10.37 -7.30 -11.59
N PHE A 158 -9.67 -6.55 -12.47
CA PHE A 158 -8.31 -6.89 -12.86
C PHE A 158 -7.35 -6.88 -11.67
N ALA A 159 -7.39 -5.84 -10.84
CA ALA A 159 -6.54 -5.75 -9.65
C ALA A 159 -6.78 -6.93 -8.69
N ALA A 160 -8.04 -7.24 -8.39
CA ALA A 160 -8.41 -8.36 -7.54
C ALA A 160 -7.92 -9.71 -8.11
N GLY A 161 -8.13 -9.95 -9.41
CA GLY A 161 -7.65 -11.15 -10.09
C GLY A 161 -6.12 -11.26 -10.08
N PHE A 162 -5.41 -10.16 -10.29
CA PHE A 162 -3.95 -10.12 -10.23
C PHE A 162 -3.43 -10.39 -8.80
N ILE A 163 -4.04 -9.79 -7.78
CA ILE A 163 -3.68 -10.01 -6.38
C ILE A 163 -3.89 -11.48 -6.01
N LEU A 164 -5.02 -12.06 -6.40
CA LEU A 164 -5.30 -13.48 -6.16
C LEU A 164 -4.28 -14.38 -6.87
N ALA A 165 -4.00 -14.13 -8.15
CA ALA A 165 -3.00 -14.89 -8.90
C ALA A 165 -1.60 -14.81 -8.27
N ALA A 166 -1.17 -13.60 -7.87
CA ALA A 166 0.12 -13.42 -7.20
C ALA A 166 0.17 -14.13 -5.83
N THR A 167 -0.92 -14.08 -5.06
CA THR A 167 -1.06 -14.80 -3.78
C THR A 167 -0.87 -16.30 -3.98
N LEU A 168 -1.54 -16.88 -4.97
CA LEU A 168 -1.47 -18.32 -5.26
C LEU A 168 -0.11 -18.72 -5.86
N VAL A 169 0.39 -17.99 -6.84
CA VAL A 169 1.63 -18.34 -7.56
C VAL A 169 2.86 -18.05 -6.72
N ILE A 170 3.04 -16.80 -6.27
CA ILE A 170 4.24 -16.41 -5.50
C ILE A 170 4.17 -17.01 -4.10
N GLY A 171 3.03 -16.88 -3.44
CA GLY A 171 2.84 -17.46 -2.10
C GLY A 171 2.95 -18.98 -2.12
N GLY A 172 2.27 -19.64 -3.06
CA GLY A 172 2.36 -21.10 -3.23
C GLY A 172 3.77 -21.57 -3.58
N ALA A 173 4.52 -20.84 -4.41
CA ALA A 173 5.91 -21.16 -4.71
C ALA A 173 6.81 -21.06 -3.46
N ILE A 174 6.63 -20.03 -2.63
CA ILE A 174 7.38 -19.89 -1.37
C ILE A 174 7.01 -21.02 -0.39
N VAL A 175 5.73 -21.40 -0.29
CA VAL A 175 5.29 -22.56 0.51
C VAL A 175 5.96 -23.84 0.02
N ALA A 176 5.88 -24.12 -1.28
CA ALA A 176 6.48 -25.31 -1.88
C ALA A 176 7.99 -25.37 -1.67
N TRP A 177 8.69 -24.24 -1.85
CA TRP A 177 10.12 -24.13 -1.59
C TRP A 177 10.48 -24.41 -0.13
N ARG A 178 9.72 -23.87 0.83
CA ARG A 178 9.92 -24.14 2.26
C ARG A 178 9.68 -25.62 2.61
N ALA A 179 8.63 -26.22 2.06
CA ALA A 179 8.32 -27.64 2.27
C ALA A 179 9.44 -28.54 1.73
N GLN A 180 9.99 -28.23 0.54
CA GLN A 180 11.16 -28.92 -0.01
C GLN A 180 12.42 -28.76 0.85
N GLY A 181 12.55 -27.64 1.55
CA GLY A 181 13.61 -27.37 2.52
C GLY A 181 13.42 -28.06 3.88
N GLY A 182 12.39 -28.90 4.05
CA GLY A 182 12.12 -29.63 5.29
C GLY A 182 11.39 -28.82 6.37
N VAL A 183 10.84 -27.65 6.04
CA VAL A 183 10.02 -26.88 6.99
C VAL A 183 8.67 -27.58 7.14
N GLU A 184 8.33 -27.96 8.38
CA GLU A 184 7.04 -28.60 8.65
C GLU A 184 5.86 -27.65 8.34
N PRO A 185 4.77 -28.17 7.72
CA PRO A 185 3.56 -27.39 7.50
C PRO A 185 2.92 -26.97 8.82
N SER A 186 2.83 -25.66 9.04
CA SER A 186 2.15 -25.04 10.16
C SER A 186 1.34 -23.87 9.64
N PHE A 187 0.43 -23.34 10.46
CA PHE A 187 -0.34 -22.17 10.09
C PHE A 187 0.58 -21.00 9.69
N GLY A 188 1.62 -20.74 10.50
CA GLY A 188 2.58 -19.67 10.21
C GLY A 188 3.40 -19.93 8.94
N SER A 189 3.85 -21.17 8.71
CA SER A 189 4.69 -21.48 7.53
C SER A 189 3.92 -21.41 6.21
N VAL A 190 2.58 -21.47 6.24
CA VAL A 190 1.71 -21.30 5.06
C VAL A 190 1.20 -19.86 4.91
N ILE A 191 0.70 -19.24 5.99
CA ILE A 191 0.04 -17.93 5.91
C ILE A 191 1.04 -16.82 5.59
N HIS A 192 2.25 -16.84 6.16
CA HIS A 192 3.25 -15.80 5.87
C HIS A 192 3.62 -15.73 4.38
N PRO A 193 3.96 -16.84 3.70
CA PRO A 193 4.15 -16.85 2.26
C PRO A 193 2.96 -16.35 1.44
N LEU A 194 1.74 -16.79 1.76
CA LEU A 194 0.55 -16.35 1.05
C LEU A 194 0.33 -14.84 1.19
N ALA A 195 0.47 -14.31 2.40
CA ALA A 195 0.34 -12.88 2.66
C ALA A 195 1.50 -12.07 2.02
N MET A 196 2.69 -12.64 1.85
CA MET A 196 3.75 -12.05 1.03
C MET A 196 3.36 -12.00 -0.46
N GLY A 197 2.82 -13.09 -1.00
CA GLY A 197 2.28 -13.14 -2.36
C GLY A 197 1.17 -12.12 -2.59
N PHE A 198 0.28 -11.96 -1.61
CA PHE A 198 -0.75 -10.91 -1.60
C PHE A 198 -0.16 -9.51 -1.66
N LEU A 199 0.86 -9.21 -0.83
CA LEU A 199 1.52 -7.90 -0.84
C LEU A 199 2.20 -7.60 -2.18
N CYS A 200 2.93 -8.57 -2.73
CA CYS A 200 3.51 -8.47 -4.08
C CYS A 200 2.42 -8.21 -5.14
N GLY A 201 1.29 -8.93 -5.02
CA GLY A 201 0.10 -8.74 -5.85
C GLY A 201 -0.47 -7.33 -5.74
N LEU A 202 -0.58 -6.77 -4.53
CA LEU A 202 -1.11 -5.44 -4.28
C LEU A 202 -0.24 -4.35 -4.92
N VAL A 203 1.08 -4.43 -4.71
CA VAL A 203 2.05 -3.50 -5.31
C VAL A 203 2.01 -3.63 -6.83
N GLY A 204 2.08 -4.86 -7.36
CA GLY A 204 2.06 -5.12 -8.80
C GLY A 204 0.76 -4.67 -9.48
N ALA A 205 -0.40 -4.95 -8.88
CA ALA A 205 -1.70 -4.54 -9.40
C ALA A 205 -1.80 -3.02 -9.50
N THR A 206 -1.36 -2.29 -8.45
CA THR A 206 -1.35 -0.82 -8.44
C THR A 206 -0.50 -0.27 -9.58
N LEU A 207 0.71 -0.80 -9.77
CA LEU A 207 1.63 -0.38 -10.83
C LEU A 207 1.07 -0.67 -12.23
N LEU A 208 0.50 -1.86 -12.45
CA LEU A 208 -0.02 -2.28 -13.75
C LEU A 208 -1.28 -1.52 -14.14
N VAL A 209 -2.21 -1.33 -13.20
CA VAL A 209 -3.46 -0.60 -13.43
C VAL A 209 -3.18 0.85 -13.79
N GLU A 210 -2.32 1.53 -13.02
CA GLU A 210 -1.95 2.92 -13.27
C GLU A 210 -1.12 3.06 -14.55
N GLY A 211 -0.17 2.14 -14.78
CA GLY A 211 0.67 2.11 -15.98
C GLY A 211 -0.14 1.96 -17.27
N ARG A 212 -1.17 1.09 -17.29
CA ARG A 212 -2.05 0.92 -18.46
C ARG A 212 -2.82 2.18 -18.81
N VAL A 213 -3.33 2.89 -17.82
CA VAL A 213 -4.08 4.14 -18.07
C VAL A 213 -3.15 5.25 -18.54
N LEU A 214 -1.94 5.35 -17.97
CA LEU A 214 -0.91 6.27 -18.45
C LEU A 214 -0.53 5.98 -19.91
N ALA A 215 -0.31 4.72 -20.27
CA ALA A 215 0.01 4.33 -21.64
C ALA A 215 -1.11 4.68 -22.62
N ARG A 216 -2.39 4.41 -22.27
CA ARG A 216 -3.53 4.78 -23.11
C ARG A 216 -3.67 6.30 -23.29
N ARG A 217 -3.42 7.07 -22.24
CA ARG A 217 -3.45 8.54 -22.31
C ARG A 217 -2.31 9.09 -23.16
N ALA A 218 -1.10 8.55 -23.03
CA ALA A 218 0.01 8.93 -23.89
C ALA A 218 -0.36 8.71 -25.37
N LEU A 219 -0.91 7.53 -25.71
CA LEU A 219 -1.37 7.23 -27.07
C LEU A 219 -2.52 8.14 -27.55
N ALA A 220 -3.41 8.58 -26.66
CA ALA A 220 -4.51 9.48 -27.01
C ALA A 220 -4.05 10.93 -27.22
N ILE A 221 -3.01 11.37 -26.52
CA ILE A 221 -2.38 12.69 -26.69
C ILE A 221 -1.47 12.68 -27.93
N ASP A 222 -0.87 11.54 -28.27
CA ASP A 222 0.11 11.37 -29.35
C ASP A 222 -0.47 11.33 -30.78
N GLY A 223 -1.55 12.10 -31.02
CA GLY A 223 -1.61 12.89 -32.26
C GLY A 223 -0.45 13.91 -32.35
N LEU A 224 0.22 14.19 -31.23
CA LEU A 224 1.53 14.82 -31.09
C LEU A 224 2.62 13.73 -31.15
N SER A 225 3.42 13.69 -32.23
CA SER A 225 4.27 12.53 -32.50
C SER A 225 5.22 12.16 -31.34
N ALA A 226 5.30 10.86 -31.02
CA ALA A 226 6.26 10.27 -30.07
C ALA A 226 7.75 10.60 -30.35
N ARG A 227 8.07 11.32 -31.44
CA ARG A 227 9.40 11.86 -31.75
C ARG A 227 9.78 13.07 -30.92
N GLU A 228 8.83 13.76 -30.28
CA GLU A 228 9.11 14.99 -29.52
C GLU A 228 9.28 14.78 -28.02
N ILE A 229 9.15 13.55 -27.49
CA ILE A 229 9.58 13.26 -26.12
C ILE A 229 11.10 13.45 -26.11
N PRO A 230 11.63 14.56 -25.56
CA PRO A 230 13.03 14.88 -25.76
C PRO A 230 13.84 13.78 -25.12
N HIS A 231 14.78 13.20 -25.87
CA HIS A 231 15.81 12.27 -25.39
C HIS A 231 16.77 12.93 -24.37
N ARG A 232 16.30 13.89 -23.56
CA ARG A 232 17.07 14.65 -22.57
C ARG A 232 17.58 13.73 -21.46
N GLY A 233 18.75 13.17 -21.75
CA GLY A 233 19.79 12.76 -20.82
C GLY A 233 19.67 11.33 -20.31
N VAL A 234 20.60 10.48 -20.73
CA VAL A 234 20.96 9.19 -20.10
C VAL A 234 21.08 9.32 -18.57
N ARG A 235 21.46 10.50 -18.06
CA ARG A 235 21.51 10.80 -16.61
C ARG A 235 20.17 10.64 -15.89
N SER A 236 19.02 10.97 -16.50
CA SER A 236 17.70 10.81 -15.85
C SER A 236 17.28 9.35 -15.73
N ARG A 237 17.76 8.48 -16.63
CA ARG A 237 17.49 7.02 -16.62
C ARG A 237 18.23 6.28 -15.50
N LEU A 238 19.37 6.79 -15.04
CA LEU A 238 20.18 6.15 -14.01
C LEU A 238 19.82 6.58 -12.58
N VAL A 239 19.26 7.78 -12.38
CA VAL A 239 18.90 8.28 -11.04
C VAL A 239 17.83 7.40 -10.36
N GLY A 240 16.86 6.89 -11.12
CA GLY A 240 15.80 6.02 -10.59
C GLY A 240 16.36 4.71 -10.02
N PRO A 241 17.08 3.90 -10.82
CA PRO A 241 17.69 2.65 -10.36
C PRO A 241 18.67 2.83 -9.20
N ILE A 242 19.56 3.82 -9.24
CA ILE A 242 20.55 4.06 -8.17
C ILE A 242 19.85 4.37 -6.85
N ALA A 243 18.84 5.22 -6.88
CA ALA A 243 18.14 5.59 -5.66
C ALA A 243 17.21 4.47 -5.14
N LEU A 244 16.67 3.61 -6.03
CA LEU A 244 16.04 2.34 -5.65
C LEU A 244 17.04 1.40 -4.96
N LEU A 245 18.25 1.27 -5.51
CA LEU A 245 19.32 0.45 -4.93
C LEU A 245 19.78 0.96 -3.56
N ALA A 246 19.79 2.29 -3.35
CA ALA A 246 20.06 2.89 -2.04
C ALA A 246 18.89 2.82 -1.05
N ALA A 247 17.65 2.72 -1.55
CA ALA A 247 16.44 2.63 -0.73
C ALA A 247 16.40 1.36 0.11
N ILE A 248 16.78 0.24 -0.50
CA ILE A 248 16.72 -1.09 0.11
C ILE A 248 17.61 -1.19 1.36
N PRO A 249 18.91 -0.83 1.33
CA PRO A 249 19.76 -0.87 2.52
C PRO A 249 19.33 0.16 3.57
N LEU A 250 18.81 1.33 3.17
CA LEU A 250 18.28 2.30 4.13
C LEU A 250 17.03 1.77 4.84
N ALA A 251 16.09 1.17 4.10
CA ALA A 251 14.91 0.53 4.68
C ALA A 251 15.30 -0.61 5.62
N TRP A 252 16.26 -1.43 5.21
CA TRP A 252 16.80 -2.49 6.05
C TRP A 252 17.40 -1.94 7.36
N ALA A 253 18.21 -0.88 7.27
CA ALA A 253 18.81 -0.25 8.43
C ALA A 253 17.76 0.37 9.36
N LEU A 254 16.75 1.05 8.83
CA LEU A 254 15.65 1.62 9.62
C LEU A 254 14.84 0.54 10.34
N HIS A 255 14.53 -0.56 9.66
CA HIS A 255 13.86 -1.70 10.28
C HIS A 255 14.71 -2.32 11.38
N TRP A 256 16.01 -2.52 11.13
CA TRP A 256 16.93 -3.07 12.13
C TRP A 256 17.05 -2.16 13.36
N LEU A 257 17.15 -0.83 13.15
CA LEU A 257 17.16 0.15 14.24
C LEU A 257 15.85 0.11 15.04
N LEU A 258 14.70 -0.04 14.38
CA LEU A 258 13.41 -0.20 15.04
C LEU A 258 13.39 -1.46 15.93
N VAL A 259 13.80 -2.61 15.39
CA VAL A 259 13.87 -3.87 16.16
C VAL A 259 14.80 -3.72 17.36
N ARG A 260 15.98 -3.12 17.17
CA ARG A 260 16.93 -2.89 18.25
C ARG A 260 16.42 -1.89 19.29
N ALA A 261 15.66 -0.87 18.89
CA ALA A 261 15.06 0.09 19.81
C ALA A 261 13.95 -0.55 20.66
N LEU A 262 13.19 -1.50 20.10
CA LEU A 262 12.09 -2.17 20.79
C LEU A 262 12.57 -3.28 21.74
N PHE A 263 13.62 -4.01 21.36
CA PHE A 263 14.02 -5.25 22.04
C PHE A 263 15.44 -5.23 22.61
N GLY A 264 16.21 -4.17 22.38
CA GLY A 264 17.62 -4.12 22.71
C GLY A 264 18.50 -4.93 21.75
N ALA A 265 19.79 -5.04 22.09
CA ALA A 265 20.74 -5.88 21.34
C ALA A 265 20.57 -7.37 21.68
N GLU A 266 20.20 -7.66 22.92
CA GLU A 266 19.94 -9.00 23.44
C GLU A 266 18.53 -9.00 24.06
N PRO A 267 17.51 -9.50 23.35
CA PRO A 267 16.15 -9.55 23.87
C PRO A 267 16.06 -10.51 25.06
N SER A 268 15.21 -10.19 26.03
CA SER A 268 14.85 -11.15 27.07
C SER A 268 14.09 -12.34 26.46
N ALA A 269 14.08 -13.48 27.16
CA ALA A 269 13.33 -14.66 26.74
C ALA A 269 11.83 -14.35 26.51
N ASP A 270 11.27 -13.46 27.33
CA ASP A 270 9.87 -13.02 27.25
C ASP A 270 9.55 -12.27 25.94
N HIS A 271 10.55 -11.68 25.29
CA HIS A 271 10.39 -10.91 24.05
C HIS A 271 10.88 -11.65 22.79
N ALA A 272 11.40 -12.88 22.93
CA ALA A 272 11.98 -13.60 21.80
C ALA A 272 10.96 -13.82 20.66
N ILE A 273 9.72 -14.20 20.99
CA ILE A 273 8.64 -14.41 20.02
C ILE A 273 8.25 -13.10 19.34
N ASP A 274 8.22 -12.00 20.09
CA ASP A 274 7.88 -10.70 19.55
C ASP A 274 8.94 -10.20 18.57
N GLN A 275 10.21 -10.32 18.95
CA GLN A 275 11.33 -9.97 18.10
C GLN A 275 11.33 -10.82 16.82
N GLU A 276 11.13 -12.14 16.95
CA GLU A 276 11.02 -13.04 15.79
C GLU A 276 9.92 -12.56 14.83
N GLY A 277 8.75 -12.18 15.34
CA GLY A 277 7.67 -11.68 14.50
C GLY A 277 8.02 -10.37 13.77
N PHE A 278 8.77 -9.46 14.38
CA PHE A 278 9.31 -8.30 13.66
C PHE A 278 10.33 -8.71 12.59
N MET A 279 11.16 -9.72 12.85
CA MET A 279 12.11 -10.24 11.85
C MET A 279 11.40 -10.91 10.66
N VAL A 280 10.26 -11.58 10.90
CA VAL A 280 9.37 -12.13 9.87
C VAL A 280 8.77 -11.02 8.99
N MET A 281 8.53 -9.84 9.56
CA MET A 281 8.02 -8.66 8.86
C MET A 281 9.04 -8.01 7.92
N ARG A 282 10.33 -8.22 8.16
CA ARG A 282 11.45 -7.57 7.43
C ARG A 282 11.30 -7.58 5.91
N PRO A 283 11.02 -8.70 5.21
CA PRO A 283 10.96 -8.69 3.75
C PRO A 283 9.82 -7.81 3.21
N ALA A 284 8.66 -7.81 3.86
CA ALA A 284 7.55 -6.94 3.46
C ALA A 284 7.83 -5.48 3.77
N PHE A 285 8.44 -5.19 4.93
CA PHE A 285 8.88 -3.83 5.24
C PHE A 285 9.81 -3.31 4.13
N MET A 286 10.79 -4.11 3.70
CA MET A 286 11.71 -3.74 2.62
C MET A 286 10.97 -3.50 1.30
N LEU A 287 10.02 -4.38 0.93
CA LEU A 287 9.21 -4.23 -0.28
C LEU A 287 8.38 -2.94 -0.27
N VAL A 288 7.68 -2.66 0.83
CA VAL A 288 6.84 -1.46 0.98
C VAL A 288 7.69 -0.20 1.03
N ALA A 289 8.84 -0.24 1.72
CA ALA A 289 9.76 0.89 1.77
C ALA A 289 10.39 1.18 0.41
N ALA A 290 10.72 0.14 -0.38
CA ALA A 290 11.19 0.31 -1.75
C ALA A 290 10.11 0.96 -2.64
N ALA A 291 8.85 0.52 -2.52
CA ALA A 291 7.72 1.17 -3.21
C ALA A 291 7.57 2.64 -2.79
N CYS A 292 7.68 2.93 -1.49
CA CYS A 292 7.64 4.29 -0.96
C CYS A 292 8.76 5.17 -1.53
N MET A 293 10.00 4.68 -1.55
CA MET A 293 11.12 5.43 -2.11
C MET A 293 10.96 5.67 -3.61
N PHE A 294 10.49 4.67 -4.36
CA PHE A 294 10.18 4.82 -5.78
C PHE A 294 9.20 5.98 -6.02
N GLU A 295 8.14 6.07 -5.20
CA GLU A 295 7.17 7.16 -5.27
C GLU A 295 7.79 8.54 -4.92
N PHE A 296 8.66 8.60 -3.91
CA PHE A 296 9.40 9.83 -3.59
C PHE A 296 10.33 10.29 -4.71
N LEU A 297 11.06 9.35 -5.32
CA LEU A 297 11.98 9.64 -6.43
C LEU A 297 11.24 10.16 -7.65
N ARG A 298 10.15 9.48 -8.02
CA ARG A 298 9.26 9.93 -9.10
C ARG A 298 8.76 11.35 -8.84
N THR A 299 8.45 11.68 -7.58
CA THR A 299 8.02 13.03 -7.18
C THR A 299 9.13 14.06 -7.32
N ALA A 300 10.33 13.75 -6.85
CA ALA A 300 11.49 14.65 -6.95
C ALA A 300 11.84 14.95 -8.41
N LEU A 301 11.77 13.95 -9.29
CA LEU A 301 12.03 14.12 -10.73
C LEU A 301 10.99 15.04 -11.39
N VAL A 302 9.70 14.85 -11.10
CA VAL A 302 8.63 15.73 -11.63
C VAL A 302 8.81 17.18 -11.16
N ARG A 303 9.19 17.39 -9.89
CA ARG A 303 9.45 18.74 -9.37
C ARG A 303 10.63 19.42 -10.05
N ARG A 304 11.73 18.69 -10.26
CA ARG A 304 12.91 19.20 -10.98
C ARG A 304 12.58 19.56 -12.42
N ALA A 305 11.82 18.71 -13.11
CA ALA A 305 11.39 18.99 -14.49
C ALA A 305 10.56 20.27 -14.58
N ARG A 306 9.64 20.51 -13.63
CA ARG A 306 8.84 21.75 -13.56
C ARG A 306 9.66 22.99 -13.22
N ALA A 307 10.71 22.87 -12.40
CA ALA A 307 11.55 23.99 -12.03
C ALA A 307 12.51 24.43 -13.16
N ALA A 308 12.72 23.59 -14.16
CA ALA A 308 13.59 23.87 -15.31
C ALA A 308 12.81 24.36 -16.55
N ALA A 309 11.47 24.36 -16.49
CA ALA A 309 10.58 24.88 -17.52
C ALA A 309 10.13 26.29 -17.12
#